data_AF-A0A2N7PQ18-F1
#
_entry.id   AF-A0A2N7PQ18-F1
#
_cell.length_a   1.000
_cell.length_b   1.000
_cell.length_c   1.000
_cell.angle_alpha   90.00
_cell.angle_beta   90.00
_cell.angle_gamma   90.00
#
_symmetry.space_group_name_H-M   'P 1'
#
loop_
_entity.id
_entity.type
_entity.pdbx_description
1 polymer ?
#
loop_
_entity_poly.entity_id
_entity_poly.type
_entity_poly.pdbx_seq_one_letter_code
_entity_poly.pdbx_strand_id
1 'polypeptide(L)'
;MEIKWLNNIPPEPRDSLNFLKARYYLSSEEAFKLIYITLKLKALSDSPIYKFLERTLTGIKFDEIDKREYLLTLSIHTLRELIKDHLDLKLTKNLYLFLNKILPKEFIKDVSPKHSILASQDIIPEILTSEEKTKLPSFLKAKHVMLSFSLKGSCEELITLLHLFPNSYVLKIGNPYQIFTSFSISEAFIFLLKQKEEVLKDSAEKILETLKIFFPECFGEI
;
A
#
# COMPACT_ATOMS: atom_id res chain seq x y z
N MET A 1 -20.66 -12.26 8.65
CA MET A 1 -19.41 -11.51 8.37
C MET A 1 -19.51 -10.02 8.77
N GLU A 2 -18.40 -9.37 9.14
CA GLU A 2 -18.28 -7.92 9.43
C GLU A 2 -17.08 -7.34 8.68
N ILE A 3 -17.21 -6.13 8.12
CA ILE A 3 -16.08 -5.33 7.61
C ILE A 3 -15.98 -4.01 8.35
N LYS A 4 -14.74 -3.58 8.62
CA LYS A 4 -14.43 -2.31 9.25
C LYS A 4 -13.29 -1.59 8.53
N TRP A 5 -13.49 -0.32 8.22
CA TRP A 5 -12.42 0.58 7.80
C TRP A 5 -11.58 1.04 9.01
N LEU A 6 -10.27 0.92 8.91
CA LEU A 6 -9.30 1.27 9.96
C LEU A 6 -8.78 2.70 9.77
N ASN A 7 -9.67 3.68 9.84
CA ASN A 7 -9.37 5.09 9.59
C ASN A 7 -8.53 5.79 10.68
N ASN A 8 -8.20 5.09 11.76
CA ASN A 8 -7.46 5.61 12.90
C ASN A 8 -5.99 5.17 12.92
N ILE A 9 -5.51 4.50 11.87
CA ILE A 9 -4.09 4.17 11.73
C ILE A 9 -3.33 5.48 11.53
N PRO A 10 -2.31 5.79 12.36
CA PRO A 10 -1.50 6.99 12.20
C PRO A 10 -0.82 7.02 10.84
N PRO A 11 -0.70 8.18 10.17
CA PRO A 11 -0.08 8.28 8.85
C PRO A 11 1.43 8.04 8.85
N GLU A 12 2.09 8.35 9.97
CA GLU A 12 3.54 8.21 10.09
C GLU A 12 3.95 6.73 10.19
N PRO A 13 4.91 6.25 9.38
CA PRO A 13 5.20 4.82 9.28
C PRO A 13 5.58 4.15 10.61
N ARG A 14 6.34 4.84 11.47
CA ARG A 14 6.73 4.30 12.79
C ARG A 14 5.53 4.14 13.70
N ASP A 15 4.65 5.14 13.71
CA ASP A 15 3.47 5.15 14.55
C ASP A 15 2.41 4.17 14.03
N SER A 16 2.27 4.05 12.70
CA SER A 16 1.51 2.97 12.05
C SER A 16 1.94 1.59 12.55
N LEU A 17 3.26 1.30 12.52
CA LEU A 17 3.79 0.01 12.94
C LEU A 17 3.47 -0.26 14.42
N ASN A 18 3.75 0.70 15.30
CA ASN A 18 3.49 0.57 16.72
C ASN A 18 2.00 0.36 17.00
N PHE A 19 1.14 1.12 16.31
CA PHE A 19 -0.31 1.00 16.43
C PHE A 19 -0.81 -0.37 16.00
N LEU A 20 -0.37 -0.88 14.85
CA LEU A 20 -0.76 -2.20 14.35
C LEU A 20 -0.33 -3.34 15.29
N LYS A 21 0.89 -3.26 15.83
CA LYS A 21 1.42 -4.22 16.80
C LYS A 21 0.64 -4.17 18.12
N ALA A 22 0.40 -2.98 18.65
CA ALA A 22 -0.24 -2.82 19.96
C ALA A 22 -1.75 -3.07 19.93
N ARG A 23 -2.46 -2.56 18.91
CA ARG A 23 -3.92 -2.59 18.86
C ARG A 23 -4.47 -3.88 18.26
N TYR A 24 -3.79 -4.43 17.26
CA TYR A 24 -4.25 -5.61 16.51
C TYR A 24 -3.40 -6.86 16.75
N TYR A 25 -2.33 -6.74 17.54
CA TYR A 25 -1.40 -7.83 17.86
C TYR A 25 -0.80 -8.48 16.62
N LEU A 26 -0.51 -7.66 15.60
CA LEU A 26 0.19 -8.11 14.40
C LEU A 26 1.70 -8.18 14.66
N SER A 27 2.36 -9.19 14.11
CA SER A 27 3.82 -9.20 14.01
C SER A 27 4.29 -8.09 13.04
N SER A 28 5.58 -7.77 13.08
CA SER A 28 6.14 -6.75 12.18
C SER A 28 5.99 -7.13 10.71
N GLU A 29 6.24 -8.39 10.34
CA GLU A 29 6.10 -8.86 8.95
C GLU A 29 4.64 -8.80 8.47
N GLU A 30 3.67 -9.06 9.35
CA GLU A 30 2.25 -8.89 9.03
C GLU A 30 1.90 -7.40 8.89
N ALA A 31 2.35 -6.55 9.80
CA ALA A 31 2.10 -5.12 9.75
C ALA A 31 2.69 -4.48 8.48
N PHE A 32 3.86 -4.93 8.00
CA PHE A 32 4.49 -4.42 6.78
C PHE A 32 3.63 -4.61 5.52
N LYS A 33 2.70 -5.56 5.51
CA LYS A 33 1.75 -5.75 4.41
C LYS A 33 0.65 -4.68 4.36
N LEU A 34 0.43 -3.97 5.48
CA LEU A 34 -0.61 -2.97 5.64
C LEU A 34 -0.08 -1.53 5.59
N ILE A 35 1.24 -1.35 5.74
CA ILE A 35 1.89 -0.04 5.71
C ILE A 35 2.33 0.25 4.28
N TYR A 36 1.78 1.32 3.69
CA TYR A 36 2.10 1.75 2.33
C TYR A 36 2.80 3.09 2.32
N ILE A 37 3.78 3.21 1.43
CA ILE A 37 4.45 4.47 1.12
C ILE A 37 4.14 4.85 -0.33
N THR A 38 4.13 6.16 -0.58
CA THR A 38 3.99 6.73 -1.93
C THR A 38 5.18 7.62 -2.16
N LEU A 39 5.79 7.47 -3.34
CA LEU A 39 6.99 8.17 -3.72
C LEU A 39 6.74 8.91 -5.02
N LYS A 40 7.20 10.15 -5.09
CA LYS A 40 7.42 10.84 -6.35
C LYS A 40 8.83 10.53 -6.82
N LEU A 41 8.96 10.10 -8.07
CA LEU A 41 10.23 9.76 -8.68
C LEU A 41 10.49 10.72 -9.82
N LYS A 42 11.62 11.42 -9.77
CA LYS A 42 12.11 12.20 -10.90
C LYS A 42 13.26 11.47 -11.56
N ALA A 43 13.14 11.16 -12.84
CA ALA A 43 14.15 10.44 -13.59
C ALA A 43 14.87 11.35 -14.60
N LEU A 44 16.19 11.19 -14.74
CA LEU A 44 16.95 11.85 -15.81
C LEU A 44 16.72 11.18 -17.16
N SER A 45 16.38 9.90 -17.17
CA SER A 45 15.99 9.12 -18.35
C SER A 45 14.97 8.05 -17.95
N ASP A 46 14.18 7.59 -18.93
CA ASP A 46 13.08 6.66 -18.65
C ASP A 46 13.56 5.19 -18.61
N SER A 47 14.76 4.91 -19.12
CA SER A 47 15.30 3.54 -19.19
C SER A 47 15.37 2.82 -17.82
N PRO A 48 15.83 3.45 -16.73
CA PRO A 48 15.77 2.86 -15.39
C PRO A 48 14.36 2.51 -14.92
N ILE A 49 13.36 3.29 -15.34
CA ILE A 49 11.95 3.08 -15.00
C ILE A 49 11.39 1.90 -15.81
N TYR A 50 11.60 1.86 -17.12
CA TYR A 50 11.11 0.76 -17.96
C TYR A 50 11.71 -0.59 -17.55
N LYS A 51 13.02 -0.65 -17.31
CA LYS A 51 13.69 -1.88 -16.82
C LYS A 51 13.15 -2.35 -15.47
N PHE A 52 12.65 -1.42 -14.65
CA PHE A 52 11.98 -1.76 -13.40
C PHE A 52 10.61 -2.36 -13.68
N LEU A 53 9.76 -1.68 -14.46
CA LEU A 53 8.41 -2.14 -14.76
C LEU A 53 8.37 -3.51 -15.48
N GLU A 54 9.37 -3.81 -16.31
CA GLU A 54 9.51 -5.12 -16.98
C GLU A 54 9.72 -6.30 -16.02
N ARG A 55 10.26 -6.03 -14.82
CA ARG A 55 10.72 -7.06 -13.88
C ARG A 55 10.00 -7.03 -12.54
N THR A 56 9.15 -6.03 -12.31
CA THR A 56 8.53 -5.82 -11.01
C THR A 56 7.45 -6.82 -10.65
N LEU A 57 7.38 -7.08 -9.35
CA LEU A 57 6.37 -7.89 -8.69
C LEU A 57 5.00 -7.20 -8.72
N THR A 58 3.95 -8.00 -8.52
CA THR A 58 2.61 -7.51 -8.21
C THR A 58 2.63 -6.71 -6.88
N GLY A 59 1.64 -5.83 -6.66
CA GLY A 59 1.58 -5.03 -5.43
C GLY A 59 2.11 -3.62 -5.53
N ILE A 60 2.47 -3.18 -6.73
CA ILE A 60 2.97 -1.84 -7.00
C ILE A 60 1.94 -1.07 -7.82
N LYS A 61 1.69 0.18 -7.45
CA LYS A 61 0.93 1.13 -8.26
C LYS A 61 1.89 2.15 -8.83
N PHE A 62 1.81 2.35 -10.14
CA PHE A 62 2.73 3.19 -10.88
C PHE A 62 1.99 4.03 -11.91
N ASP A 63 2.31 5.33 -11.95
CA ASP A 63 1.72 6.30 -12.87
C ASP A 63 2.77 7.34 -13.28
N GLU A 64 2.79 7.70 -14.55
CA GLU A 64 3.51 8.87 -15.03
C GLU A 64 2.63 10.11 -14.80
N ILE A 65 3.17 11.10 -14.08
CA ILE A 65 2.42 12.31 -13.67
C ILE A 65 2.87 13.55 -14.43
N ASP A 66 4.09 13.54 -14.96
CA ASP A 66 4.64 14.52 -15.89
C ASP A 66 5.82 13.86 -16.63
N LYS A 67 6.41 14.55 -17.60
CA LYS A 67 7.56 14.08 -18.35
C LYS A 67 8.71 13.70 -17.41
N ARG A 68 8.96 12.39 -17.30
CA ARG A 68 9.97 11.78 -16.41
C ARG A 68 9.72 11.98 -14.91
N GLU A 69 8.48 12.29 -14.53
CA GLU A 69 8.05 12.33 -13.15
C GLU A 69 6.96 11.29 -12.94
N TYR A 70 7.12 10.45 -11.93
CA TYR A 70 6.27 9.30 -11.70
C TYR A 70 5.81 9.22 -10.26
N LEU A 71 4.66 8.60 -10.02
CA LEU A 71 4.22 8.15 -8.71
C LEU A 71 4.39 6.65 -8.58
N LEU A 72 4.91 6.24 -7.44
CA LEU A 72 5.12 4.84 -7.06
C LEU A 72 4.51 4.62 -5.67
N THR A 73 3.46 3.82 -5.56
CA THR A 73 2.92 3.36 -4.28
C THR A 73 3.16 1.87 -4.10
N LEU A 74 3.70 1.48 -2.94
CA LEU A 74 3.91 0.08 -2.58
C LEU A 74 3.88 -0.12 -1.06
N SER A 75 3.62 -1.36 -0.64
CA SER A 75 3.72 -1.73 0.77
C SER A 75 5.18 -1.87 1.22
N ILE A 76 5.44 -1.77 2.52
CA ILE A 76 6.77 -2.07 3.08
C ILE A 76 7.16 -3.52 2.82
N HIS A 77 6.19 -4.44 2.85
CA HIS A 77 6.42 -5.82 2.45
C HIS A 77 6.92 -5.93 1.00
N THR A 78 6.24 -5.28 0.04
CA THR A 78 6.64 -5.25 -1.36
C THR A 78 8.03 -4.61 -1.54
N LEU A 79 8.35 -3.56 -0.76
CA LEU A 79 9.67 -2.94 -0.79
C LEU A 79 10.76 -3.93 -0.38
N ARG A 80 10.51 -4.72 0.67
CA ARG A 80 11.44 -5.75 1.16
C ARG A 80 11.70 -6.79 0.07
N GLU A 81 10.65 -7.27 -0.59
CA GLU A 81 10.78 -8.24 -1.69
C GLU A 81 11.56 -7.66 -2.87
N LEU A 82 11.27 -6.40 -3.28
CA LEU A 82 12.05 -5.71 -4.31
C LEU A 82 13.55 -5.64 -3.96
N ILE A 83 13.88 -5.33 -2.71
CA ILE A 83 15.27 -5.25 -2.26
C ILE A 83 15.94 -6.64 -2.27
N LYS A 84 15.22 -7.71 -1.93
CA LYS A 84 15.77 -9.07 -1.96
C LYS A 84 16.04 -9.54 -3.39
N ASP A 85 15.07 -9.34 -4.28
CA ASP A 85 15.04 -10.03 -5.58
C ASP A 85 15.60 -9.19 -6.72
N HIS A 86 15.56 -7.86 -6.60
CA HIS A 86 15.81 -6.93 -7.70
C HIS A 86 16.74 -5.79 -7.33
N LEU A 87 17.66 -6.03 -6.39
CA LEU A 87 18.66 -5.04 -5.98
C LEU A 87 19.67 -4.71 -7.06
N ASP A 88 19.70 -5.44 -8.17
CA ASP A 88 20.52 -5.14 -9.33
C ASP A 88 20.00 -3.92 -10.11
N LEU A 89 18.69 -3.65 -10.04
CA LEU A 89 18.03 -2.54 -10.72
C LEU A 89 18.41 -1.18 -10.12
N LYS A 90 18.64 -0.20 -11.01
CA LYS A 90 18.99 1.18 -10.60
C LYS A 90 17.93 1.82 -9.69
N LEU A 91 16.64 1.67 -10.04
CA LEU A 91 15.56 2.22 -9.22
C LEU A 91 15.53 1.58 -7.83
N THR A 92 15.54 0.26 -7.73
CA THR A 92 15.56 -0.45 -6.44
C THR A 92 16.73 -0.03 -5.55
N LYS A 93 17.94 0.11 -6.11
CA LYS A 93 19.12 0.61 -5.37
C LYS A 93 18.88 2.01 -4.80
N ASN A 94 18.35 2.93 -5.61
CA ASN A 94 18.07 4.29 -5.18
C ASN A 94 16.96 4.35 -4.13
N LEU A 95 15.90 3.56 -4.30
CA LEU A 95 14.84 3.42 -3.30
C LEU A 95 15.40 2.92 -1.98
N TYR A 96 16.21 1.86 -1.98
CA TYR A 96 16.85 1.35 -0.77
C TYR A 96 17.71 2.42 -0.09
N LEU A 97 18.63 3.05 -0.82
CA LEU A 97 19.56 4.03 -0.27
C LEU A 97 18.87 5.27 0.30
N PHE A 98 17.78 5.71 -0.34
CA PHE A 98 16.95 6.81 0.14
C PHE A 98 16.12 6.41 1.36
N LEU A 99 15.33 5.35 1.25
CA LEU A 99 14.39 4.93 2.29
C LEU A 99 15.07 4.40 3.54
N ASN A 100 16.27 3.80 3.44
CA ASN A 100 17.08 3.39 4.60
C ASN A 100 17.45 4.55 5.52
N LYS A 101 17.47 5.78 5.00
CA LYS A 101 17.77 6.99 5.80
C LYS A 101 16.55 7.56 6.50
N ILE A 102 15.35 7.28 5.98
CA ILE A 102 14.10 7.95 6.38
C ILE A 102 13.18 7.01 7.16
N LEU A 103 13.04 5.77 6.71
CA LEU A 103 12.15 4.79 7.32
C LEU A 103 12.76 4.19 8.59
N PRO A 104 11.93 3.67 9.52
CA PRO A 104 12.42 2.93 10.68
C PRO A 104 13.33 1.77 10.25
N LYS A 105 14.46 1.60 10.94
CA LYS A 105 15.43 0.52 10.64
C LYS A 105 14.79 -0.87 10.60
N GLU A 106 13.74 -1.09 11.39
CA GLU A 106 12.99 -2.36 11.42
C GLU A 106 12.39 -2.74 10.05
N PHE A 107 12.02 -1.76 9.23
CA PHE A 107 11.32 -1.98 7.94
C PHE A 107 12.20 -2.66 6.89
N ILE A 108 13.50 -2.48 7.00
CA ILE A 108 14.52 -2.99 6.05
C ILE A 108 15.53 -3.90 6.74
N LYS A 109 15.26 -4.25 8.00
CA LYS A 109 16.02 -5.25 8.74
C LYS A 109 15.94 -6.57 7.98
N ASP A 110 17.05 -7.30 7.90
CA ASP A 110 17.14 -8.62 7.26
C ASP A 110 17.04 -8.64 5.72
N VAL A 111 16.80 -7.49 5.08
CA VAL A 111 16.90 -7.31 3.61
C VAL A 111 18.03 -6.39 3.20
N SER A 112 18.84 -5.92 4.16
CA SER A 112 19.96 -5.05 3.85
C SER A 112 21.03 -5.81 3.05
N PRO A 113 21.60 -5.18 2.00
CA PRO A 113 22.65 -5.78 1.20
C PRO A 113 23.88 -6.11 2.03
N LYS A 114 24.53 -7.22 1.68
CA LYS A 114 25.81 -7.63 2.29
C LYS A 114 27.00 -6.78 1.83
N HIS A 115 26.86 -6.13 0.67
CA HIS A 115 27.90 -5.31 0.06
C HIS A 115 27.43 -3.86 -0.10
N SER A 116 28.39 -2.94 -0.15
CA SER A 116 28.09 -1.52 -0.38
C SER A 116 27.42 -1.32 -1.74
N ILE A 117 26.34 -0.52 -1.76
CA ILE A 117 25.62 -0.15 -2.98
C ILE A 117 25.94 1.29 -3.32
N LEU A 118 26.22 1.54 -4.61
CA LEU A 118 26.40 2.88 -5.14
C LEU A 118 25.06 3.43 -5.64
N ALA A 119 24.76 4.67 -5.25
CA ALA A 119 23.61 5.40 -5.75
C ALA A 119 23.79 5.71 -7.24
N SER A 120 22.69 5.66 -7.99
CA SER A 120 22.64 6.20 -9.34
C SER A 120 22.03 7.59 -9.26
N GLN A 121 22.68 8.58 -9.87
CA GLN A 121 22.15 9.95 -9.94
C GLN A 121 20.96 10.08 -10.92
N ASP A 122 20.59 8.99 -11.60
CA ASP A 122 19.57 9.00 -12.65
C ASP A 122 18.13 9.06 -12.12
N ILE A 123 17.93 8.80 -10.83
CA ILE A 123 16.60 8.81 -10.20
C ILE A 123 16.67 9.48 -8.83
N ILE A 124 15.79 10.45 -8.62
CA ILE A 124 15.63 11.19 -7.38
C ILE A 124 14.27 10.82 -6.79
N PRO A 125 14.24 9.99 -5.74
CA PRO A 125 13.00 9.69 -5.01
C PRO A 125 12.70 10.73 -3.93
N GLU A 126 11.41 11.00 -3.74
CA GLU A 126 10.86 11.84 -2.69
C GLU A 126 9.63 11.16 -2.09
N ILE A 127 9.52 11.09 -0.77
CA ILE A 127 8.36 10.48 -0.11
C ILE A 127 7.23 11.51 -0.01
N LEU A 128 6.02 11.12 -0.43
CA LEU A 128 4.84 11.96 -0.29
C LEU A 128 4.28 11.84 1.12
N THR A 129 4.17 12.97 1.80
CA THR A 129 3.44 13.13 3.05
C THR A 129 1.93 12.96 2.83
N SER A 130 1.19 12.76 3.93
CA SER A 130 -0.28 12.70 3.86
C SER A 130 -0.89 14.00 3.32
N GLU A 131 -0.31 15.16 3.63
CA GLU A 131 -0.79 16.45 3.13
C GLU A 131 -0.55 16.59 1.61
N GLU A 132 0.57 16.09 1.09
CA GLU A 132 0.82 16.11 -0.35
C GLU A 132 -0.11 15.15 -1.09
N LYS A 133 -0.42 13.99 -0.50
CA LYS A 133 -1.40 13.04 -1.06
C LYS A 133 -2.79 13.66 -1.20
N THR A 134 -3.22 14.54 -0.28
CA THR A 134 -4.52 15.21 -0.41
C THR A 134 -4.56 16.25 -1.53
N LYS A 135 -3.40 16.75 -1.96
CA LYS A 135 -3.24 17.70 -3.08
C LYS A 135 -3.13 17.03 -4.45
N LEU A 136 -3.04 15.69 -4.51
CA LEU A 136 -3.03 14.96 -5.77
C LEU A 136 -4.33 15.17 -6.56
N PRO A 137 -4.27 15.20 -7.90
CA PRO A 137 -5.44 15.07 -8.76
C PRO A 137 -6.33 13.89 -8.36
N SER A 138 -7.64 14.02 -8.52
CA SER A 138 -8.63 13.04 -8.03
C SER A 138 -8.35 11.61 -8.48
N PHE A 139 -8.02 11.41 -9.76
CA PHE A 139 -7.72 10.07 -10.29
C PHE A 139 -6.45 9.44 -9.68
N LEU A 140 -5.41 10.24 -9.44
CA LEU A 140 -4.18 9.77 -8.77
C LEU A 140 -4.45 9.49 -7.30
N LYS A 141 -5.22 10.34 -6.63
CA LYS A 141 -5.63 10.12 -5.24
C LYS A 141 -6.42 8.82 -5.10
N ALA A 142 -7.39 8.60 -6.00
CA ALA A 142 -8.22 7.40 -6.05
C ALA A 142 -7.37 6.12 -6.16
N LYS A 143 -6.28 6.17 -6.93
CA LYS A 143 -5.37 5.05 -7.15
C LYS A 143 -4.30 4.90 -6.06
N HIS A 144 -3.70 5.98 -5.57
CA HIS A 144 -2.49 5.92 -4.73
C HIS A 144 -2.74 6.02 -3.22
N VAL A 145 -3.89 6.54 -2.78
CA VAL A 145 -4.22 6.58 -1.35
C VAL A 145 -4.73 5.23 -0.92
N MET A 146 -4.00 4.60 -0.01
CA MET A 146 -4.29 3.27 0.52
C MET A 146 -5.06 3.35 1.83
N LEU A 147 -6.14 2.58 1.92
CA LEU A 147 -7.03 2.46 3.06
C LEU A 147 -6.95 1.04 3.60
N SER A 148 -6.75 0.89 4.91
CA SER A 148 -6.70 -0.43 5.54
C SER A 148 -8.06 -0.85 6.08
N PHE A 149 -8.38 -2.13 5.94
CA PHE A 149 -9.63 -2.73 6.37
C PHE A 149 -9.37 -3.97 7.21
N SER A 150 -10.30 -4.27 8.11
CA SER A 150 -10.38 -5.56 8.78
C SER A 150 -11.73 -6.22 8.50
N LEU A 151 -11.70 -7.49 8.12
CA LEU A 151 -12.87 -8.32 7.93
C LEU A 151 -12.87 -9.43 8.99
N LYS A 152 -14.03 -9.74 9.55
CA LYS A 152 -14.22 -10.84 10.49
C LYS A 152 -15.34 -11.76 10.05
N GLY A 153 -15.13 -13.06 10.14
CA GLY A 153 -16.11 -14.05 9.69
C GLY A 153 -15.69 -15.48 10.00
N SER A 154 -16.47 -16.43 9.50
CA SER A 154 -16.05 -17.83 9.44
C SER A 154 -14.92 -18.02 8.43
N CYS A 155 -14.26 -19.18 8.47
CA CYS A 155 -13.22 -19.51 7.49
C CYS A 155 -13.81 -19.56 6.08
N GLU A 156 -14.97 -20.19 5.93
CA GLU A 156 -15.68 -20.35 4.65
C GLU A 156 -16.09 -18.99 4.08
N GLU A 157 -16.68 -18.12 4.90
CA GLU A 157 -17.05 -16.75 4.50
C GLU A 157 -15.83 -15.94 4.01
N LEU A 158 -14.68 -16.08 4.67
CA LEU A 158 -13.50 -15.32 4.31
C LEU A 158 -12.77 -15.87 3.08
N ILE A 159 -12.79 -17.20 2.88
CA ILE A 159 -12.18 -17.84 1.70
C ILE A 159 -12.86 -17.37 0.42
N THR A 160 -14.19 -17.20 0.42
CA THR A 160 -14.89 -16.73 -0.78
C THR A 160 -14.47 -15.33 -1.20
N LEU A 161 -13.97 -14.50 -0.28
CA LEU A 161 -13.51 -13.14 -0.57
C LEU A 161 -12.03 -13.04 -0.98
N LEU A 162 -11.22 -14.08 -0.77
CA LEU A 162 -9.76 -14.00 -0.97
C LEU A 162 -9.37 -13.58 -2.39
N HIS A 163 -10.15 -14.01 -3.40
CA HIS A 163 -9.91 -13.67 -4.80
C HIS A 163 -10.12 -12.18 -5.13
N LEU A 164 -10.76 -11.42 -4.23
CA LEU A 164 -11.01 -9.99 -4.38
C LEU A 164 -9.89 -9.13 -3.76
N PHE A 165 -8.93 -9.72 -3.05
CA PHE A 165 -7.84 -8.96 -2.42
C PHE A 165 -6.69 -8.74 -3.41
N PRO A 166 -6.26 -7.48 -3.63
CA PRO A 166 -5.46 -7.14 -4.79
C PRO A 166 -4.04 -7.71 -4.74
N ASN A 167 -3.40 -7.85 -3.57
CA ASN A 167 -1.99 -8.28 -3.50
C ASN A 167 -1.56 -8.93 -2.18
N SER A 168 -1.87 -8.31 -1.04
CA SER A 168 -1.38 -8.77 0.26
C SER A 168 -2.46 -8.62 1.32
N TYR A 169 -2.63 -9.69 2.10
CA TYR A 169 -3.48 -9.69 3.27
C TYR A 169 -2.78 -10.41 4.43
N VAL A 170 -3.27 -10.14 5.63
CA VAL A 170 -2.90 -10.83 6.86
C VAL A 170 -4.10 -11.62 7.32
N LEU A 171 -3.96 -12.94 7.43
CA LEU A 171 -4.96 -13.80 8.04
C LEU A 171 -4.56 -14.07 9.48
N LYS A 172 -5.43 -13.66 10.41
CA LYS A 172 -5.33 -14.00 11.82
C LYS A 172 -6.32 -15.11 12.14
N ILE A 173 -5.78 -16.25 12.56
CA ILE A 173 -6.56 -17.40 12.98
C ILE A 173 -7.16 -17.11 14.36
N GLY A 174 -8.47 -17.34 14.49
CA GLY A 174 -9.22 -17.08 15.72
C GLY A 174 -10.65 -17.56 15.59
N ASN A 175 -11.46 -17.32 16.63
CA ASN A 175 -12.91 -17.51 16.60
C ASN A 175 -13.60 -16.20 17.00
N PRO A 176 -14.04 -15.34 16.05
CA PRO A 176 -14.00 -15.54 14.60
C PRO A 176 -12.61 -15.34 13.96
N TYR A 177 -12.45 -15.79 12.71
CA TYR A 177 -11.27 -15.48 11.89
C TYR A 177 -11.26 -14.00 11.52
N GLN A 178 -10.07 -13.46 11.26
CA GLN A 178 -9.92 -12.06 10.87
C GLN A 178 -8.93 -11.89 9.73
N ILE A 179 -9.30 -11.13 8.70
CA ILE A 179 -8.42 -10.70 7.62
C ILE A 179 -8.16 -9.21 7.74
N PHE A 180 -6.90 -8.81 7.58
CA PHE A 180 -6.52 -7.42 7.34
C PHE A 180 -6.01 -7.25 5.92
N THR A 181 -6.48 -6.22 5.24
CA THR A 181 -6.04 -5.91 3.88
C THR A 181 -5.98 -4.41 3.68
N SER A 182 -5.43 -3.97 2.55
CA SER A 182 -5.45 -2.58 2.15
C SER A 182 -5.89 -2.46 0.69
N PHE A 183 -6.76 -1.50 0.44
CA PHE A 183 -7.24 -1.16 -0.88
C PHE A 183 -6.90 0.30 -1.16
N SER A 184 -6.58 0.64 -2.40
CA SER A 184 -6.72 2.03 -2.83
C SER A 184 -8.17 2.48 -2.74
N ILE A 185 -8.42 3.78 -2.76
CA ILE A 185 -9.78 4.33 -2.74
C ILE A 185 -10.64 3.70 -3.85
N SER A 186 -10.16 3.65 -5.10
CA SER A 186 -10.93 3.06 -6.22
C SER A 186 -11.16 1.55 -6.04
N GLU A 187 -10.16 0.80 -5.60
CA GLU A 187 -10.32 -0.62 -5.25
C GLU A 187 -11.32 -0.84 -4.11
N ALA A 188 -11.29 0.01 -3.08
CA ALA A 188 -12.22 -0.06 -1.97
C ALA A 188 -13.66 0.18 -2.45
N PHE A 189 -13.85 1.13 -3.36
CA PHE A 189 -15.16 1.39 -3.97
C PHE A 189 -15.69 0.19 -4.73
N ILE A 190 -14.89 -0.37 -5.63
CA ILE A 190 -15.28 -1.55 -6.42
C ILE A 190 -15.59 -2.72 -5.49
N PHE A 191 -14.74 -2.95 -4.49
CA PHE A 191 -14.95 -4.01 -3.49
C PHE A 191 -16.25 -3.81 -2.73
N LEU A 192 -16.48 -2.64 -2.14
CA LEU A 192 -17.66 -2.35 -1.34
C LEU A 192 -18.95 -2.38 -2.15
N LEU A 193 -18.92 -1.94 -3.41
CA LEU A 193 -20.08 -2.01 -4.32
C LEU A 193 -20.48 -3.46 -4.60
N LYS A 194 -19.52 -4.35 -4.90
CA LYS A 194 -19.80 -5.79 -5.07
C LYS A 194 -20.40 -6.41 -3.82
N GLN A 195 -19.90 -5.99 -2.66
CA GLN A 195 -20.35 -6.52 -1.36
C GLN A 195 -21.73 -6.01 -0.90
N LYS A 196 -22.31 -4.98 -1.55
CA LYS A 196 -23.68 -4.51 -1.26
C LYS A 196 -24.75 -5.53 -1.60
N GLU A 197 -24.46 -6.42 -2.54
CA GLU A 197 -25.37 -7.47 -2.98
C GLU A 197 -25.20 -8.75 -2.17
N GLU A 198 -24.27 -8.76 -1.21
CA GLU A 198 -23.82 -9.95 -0.49
C GLU A 198 -23.89 -9.79 1.05
N VAL A 199 -23.20 -10.69 1.75
CA VAL A 199 -23.23 -10.93 3.20
C VAL A 199 -22.77 -9.70 4.03
N LEU A 200 -22.14 -8.70 3.41
CA LEU A 200 -21.58 -7.51 4.07
C LEU A 200 -22.39 -6.23 3.87
N LYS A 201 -23.57 -6.30 3.26
CA LYS A 201 -24.36 -5.13 2.81
C LYS A 201 -24.37 -3.94 3.78
N ASP A 202 -24.84 -4.14 5.02
CA ASP A 202 -25.03 -3.03 5.97
C ASP A 202 -23.72 -2.34 6.36
N SER A 203 -22.66 -3.14 6.60
CA SER A 203 -21.33 -2.61 6.92
C SER A 203 -20.70 -1.94 5.70
N ALA A 204 -20.87 -2.53 4.52
CA ALA A 204 -20.34 -1.99 3.27
C ALA A 204 -20.99 -0.66 2.89
N GLU A 205 -22.31 -0.53 3.06
CA GLU A 205 -23.06 0.70 2.81
C GLU A 205 -22.57 1.86 3.69
N LYS A 206 -22.45 1.63 5.01
CA LYS A 206 -21.95 2.65 5.95
C LYS A 206 -20.53 3.10 5.63
N ILE A 207 -19.64 2.15 5.32
CA ILE A 207 -18.27 2.47 4.93
C ILE A 207 -18.28 3.28 3.62
N LEU A 208 -19.08 2.87 2.63
CA LEU A 208 -19.17 3.57 1.36
C LEU A 208 -19.62 5.02 1.56
N GLU A 209 -20.67 5.25 2.34
CA GLU A 209 -21.15 6.59 2.69
C GLU A 209 -20.06 7.43 3.37
N THR A 210 -19.33 6.83 4.30
CA THR A 210 -18.21 7.50 4.97
C THR A 210 -17.12 7.88 3.96
N LEU A 211 -16.74 6.98 3.06
CA LEU A 211 -15.76 7.28 2.01
C LEU A 211 -16.25 8.39 1.06
N LYS A 212 -17.57 8.51 0.83
CA LYS A 212 -18.16 9.63 0.07
C LYS A 212 -17.93 10.99 0.69
N ILE A 213 -17.92 11.03 2.02
CA ILE A 213 -17.70 12.26 2.77
C ILE A 213 -16.22 12.63 2.79
N PHE A 214 -15.33 11.63 2.94
CA PHE A 214 -13.90 11.87 3.05
C PHE A 214 -13.20 12.14 1.72
N PHE A 215 -13.69 11.57 0.61
CA PHE A 215 -13.06 11.68 -0.71
C PHE A 215 -14.09 11.98 -1.82
N PRO A 216 -14.93 13.03 -1.68
CA PRO A 216 -16.02 13.32 -2.62
C PRO A 216 -15.53 13.52 -4.07
N GLU A 217 -14.33 14.08 -4.23
CA GLU A 217 -13.70 14.34 -5.52
C GLU A 217 -13.25 13.08 -6.26
N CYS A 218 -13.09 11.95 -5.56
CA CYS A 218 -12.60 10.69 -6.16
C CYS A 218 -13.72 9.87 -6.82
N PHE A 219 -14.99 10.27 -6.70
CA PHE A 219 -16.12 9.46 -7.17
C PHE A 219 -16.34 9.46 -8.68
N GLY A 220 -16.04 10.58 -9.33
CA GLY A 220 -16.18 10.70 -10.79
C GLY A 220 -15.11 9.94 -11.57
N GLU A 221 -14.12 9.38 -10.88
CA GLU A 221 -12.90 8.79 -11.46
C GLU A 221 -12.87 7.26 -11.39
N ILE A 222 -13.99 6.63 -10.98
CA ILE A 222 -14.14 5.18 -10.71
C ILE A 222 -14.85 4.49 -11.87
#